data_AF-A0A414SK79-F1
#
_entry.id   AF-A0A414SK79-F1
#
_cell.length_a   1.000
_cell.length_b   1.000
_cell.length_c   1.000
_cell.angle_alpha   90.00
_cell.angle_beta   90.00
_cell.angle_gamma   90.00
#
_symmetry.space_group_name_H-M   'P 1'
#
loop_
_entity.id
_entity.type
_entity.pdbx_description
1 polymer ?
#
loop_
_entity_poly.entity_id
_entity_poly.type
_entity_poly.pdbx_seq_one_letter_code
_entity_poly.pdbx_strand_id
1 'polypeptide(L)' 'MRISKDIQGKMHKLAQLTSQAAMLDREINDYFESKGYDIDELRSGDGTTLEELNYGNDITNTFVNDFANGKYEYCRDIE' A
#
# COMPACT_ATOMS: atom_id res chain seq x y z
N MET A 1 36.52 8.14 -4.40
CA MET A 1 35.80 6.92 -4.00
C MET A 1 34.89 6.48 -5.15
N ARG A 2 34.78 5.18 -5.45
CA ARG A 2 33.85 4.66 -6.48
C ARG A 2 32.91 3.63 -5.84
N ILE A 3 31.63 3.68 -6.18
CA ILE A 3 30.62 2.71 -5.71
C ILE A 3 30.87 1.36 -6.40
N SER A 4 30.82 0.24 -5.68
CA SER A 4 31.07 -1.10 -6.25
C SER A 4 29.95 -1.52 -7.23
N LYS A 5 30.27 -2.43 -8.15
CA LYS A 5 29.28 -2.98 -9.09
C LYS A 5 28.16 -3.77 -8.40
N ASP A 6 28.47 -4.41 -7.28
CA ASP A 6 27.47 -5.08 -6.44
C ASP A 6 26.43 -4.09 -5.88
N ILE A 7 26.88 -2.96 -5.33
CA ILE A 7 25.97 -1.94 -4.80
C ILE A 7 25.15 -1.30 -5.93
N GLN A 8 25.75 -1.02 -7.09
CA GLN A 8 25.01 -0.54 -8.26
C GLN A 8 23.93 -1.54 -8.68
N GLY A 9 24.22 -2.85 -8.68
CA GLY A 9 23.25 -3.90 -8.98
C GLY A 9 22.08 -3.90 -7.99
N LYS A 10 22.36 -3.74 -6.68
CA LYS A 10 21.32 -3.62 -5.65
C LYS A 10 20.45 -2.37 -5.84
N MET A 11 21.03 -1.24 -6.24
CA MET A 11 20.28 -0.03 -6.57
C MET A 11 19.32 -0.24 -7.74
N HIS A 12 19.77 -0.89 -8.82
CA HIS A 12 18.89 -1.21 -9.95
C HIS A 12 17.76 -2.15 -9.57
N LYS A 13 18.07 -3.20 -8.79
CA LYS A 13 17.05 -4.14 -8.32
C LYS A 13 16.03 -3.45 -7.41
N LEU A 14 16.47 -2.60 -6.50
CA LEU A 14 15.58 -1.83 -5.64
C LEU A 14 14.66 -0.94 -6.47
N ALA A 15 15.19 -0.18 -7.43
CA ALA A 15 14.37 0.67 -8.31
C ALA A 15 13.30 -0.11 -9.09
N GLN A 16 13.64 -1.30 -9.60
CA GLN A 16 12.68 -2.18 -10.28
C GLN A 16 11.57 -2.66 -9.33
N LEU A 17 11.93 -3.11 -8.13
CA LEU A 17 10.97 -3.56 -7.12
C LEU A 17 10.06 -2.42 -6.66
N THR A 18 10.62 -1.23 -6.41
CA THR A 18 9.82 -0.03 -6.05
C THR A 18 8.84 0.34 -7.16
N SER A 19 9.24 0.24 -8.43
CA SER A 19 8.31 0.48 -9.54
C SER A 19 7.17 -0.54 -9.59
N GLN A 20 7.46 -1.82 -9.33
CA GLN A 20 6.42 -2.86 -9.29
C GLN A 20 5.49 -2.67 -8.09
N ALA A 21 6.05 -2.33 -6.93
CA ALA A 21 5.28 -2.02 -5.72
C ALA A 21 4.34 -0.84 -5.96
N ALA A 22 4.81 0.24 -6.59
CA ALA A 22 3.99 1.41 -6.91
C ALA A 22 2.83 1.09 -7.89
N MET A 23 3.00 0.13 -8.80
CA MET A 23 1.92 -0.32 -9.67
C MET A 23 0.84 -1.08 -8.89
N LEU A 24 1.25 -2.03 -8.04
CA LEU A 24 0.34 -2.78 -7.18
C LEU A 24 -0.38 -1.87 -6.19
N ASP A 25 0.34 -0.92 -5.60
CA ASP A 25 -0.20 0.07 -4.66
C ASP A 25 -1.34 0.88 -5.29
N ARG A 26 -1.15 1.31 -6.54
CA ARG A 26 -2.20 1.99 -7.32
C ARG A 26 -3.40 1.08 -7.57
N GLU A 27 -3.19 -0.16 -8.00
CA GLU A 27 -4.28 -1.10 -8.26
C GLU A 27 -5.13 -1.38 -7.01
N ILE A 28 -4.49 -1.41 -5.83
CA ILE A 28 -5.18 -1.55 -4.55
C ILE A 28 -6.02 -0.30 -4.24
N ASN A 29 -5.46 0.90 -4.40
CA ASN A 29 -6.19 2.15 -4.15
C ASN A 29 -7.38 2.27 -5.12
N ASP A 30 -7.15 2.06 -6.42
CA ASP A 30 -8.19 2.09 -7.47
C ASP A 30 -9.34 1.12 -7.14
N TYR A 31 -9.03 -0.07 -6.60
CA TYR A 31 -10.05 -1.02 -6.16
C TYR A 31 -10.95 -0.42 -5.08
N PHE A 32 -10.40 0.11 -3.99
CA PHE A 32 -11.20 0.66 -2.88
C PHE A 32 -11.92 1.96 -3.25
N GLU A 33 -11.27 2.86 -4.00
CA GLU A 33 -11.89 4.07 -4.54
C GLU A 33 -13.09 3.73 -5.43
N SER A 34 -12.94 2.76 -6.35
CA SER A 34 -14.03 2.35 -7.24
C SER A 34 -15.23 1.78 -6.50
N LYS A 35 -15.03 1.29 -5.28
CA LYS A 35 -16.10 0.82 -4.40
C LYS A 35 -16.74 1.96 -3.61
N GLY A 36 -16.03 3.07 -3.38
CA GLY A 36 -16.49 4.23 -2.60
C GLY A 36 -15.97 4.23 -1.17
N TYR A 37 -14.74 3.76 -0.96
CA TYR A 37 -14.05 3.90 0.33
C TYR A 37 -13.10 5.10 0.30
N ASP A 38 -12.90 5.70 1.47
CA ASP A 38 -11.92 6.78 1.67
C ASP A 38 -10.50 6.20 1.79
N ILE A 39 -9.65 6.49 0.81
CA ILE A 39 -8.26 6.02 0.81
C ILE A 39 -7.44 6.65 1.94
N ASP A 40 -7.73 7.89 2.32
CA ASP A 40 -7.01 8.55 3.40
C ASP A 40 -7.29 7.84 4.74
N GLU A 41 -8.51 7.35 4.94
CA GLU A 41 -8.87 6.50 6.09
C GLU A 41 -8.14 5.15 6.04
N LEU A 42 -8.20 4.46 4.89
CA LEU A 42 -7.57 3.15 4.68
C LEU A 42 -6.04 3.20 4.75
N ARG A 43 -5.44 4.40 4.72
CA ARG A 43 -4.00 4.67 4.80
C ARG A 43 -3.62 5.59 5.96
N SER A 44 -4.42 5.64 7.02
CA SER A 44 -4.20 6.54 8.16
C SER A 44 -2.94 6.25 9.00
N GLY A 45 -2.23 5.14 8.76
CA GLY A 45 -0.94 4.87 9.42
C GLY A 45 -1.05 4.41 10.87
N ASP A 46 -2.17 3.75 11.22
CA ASP A 46 -2.44 3.25 12.57
C ASP A 46 -1.69 1.94 12.95
N GLY A 47 -0.80 1.45 12.08
CA GLY A 47 -0.10 0.17 12.24
C GLY A 47 -0.85 -1.05 11.70
N THR A 48 -2.05 -0.88 11.14
CA THR A 48 -2.88 -1.97 10.58
C THR A 48 -3.50 -1.64 9.22
N THR A 49 -3.26 -0.43 8.72
CA THR A 49 -3.80 0.13 7.48
C THR A 49 -2.88 -0.10 6.29
N LEU A 50 -3.34 0.20 5.07
CA LEU A 50 -2.62 -0.07 3.82
C LEU A 50 -1.28 0.69 3.71
N GLU A 51 -1.05 1.73 4.53
CA GLU A 51 0.23 2.43 4.58
C GLU A 51 1.38 1.50 4.95
N GLU A 52 1.13 0.50 5.80
CA GLU A 52 2.12 -0.47 6.27
C GLU A 52 2.77 -1.29 5.13
N LEU A 53 2.06 -1.45 4.01
CA LEU A 53 2.58 -2.11 2.81
C LEU A 53 3.78 -1.35 2.21
N ASN A 54 3.82 -0.02 2.34
CA ASN A 54 4.93 0.81 1.87
C ASN A 54 6.23 0.57 2.65
N TYR A 55 6.11 0.09 3.89
CA TYR A 55 7.23 -0.27 4.75
C TYR A 55 7.60 -1.76 4.65
N GLY A 56 6.88 -2.53 3.83
CA GLY A 56 7.09 -3.97 3.67
C GLY A 56 6.48 -4.83 4.78
N ASN A 57 5.56 -4.27 5.56
CA ASN A 57 4.83 -4.99 6.60
C ASN A 57 3.61 -5.67 5.97
N ASP A 58 3.58 -7.01 5.97
CA ASP A 58 2.44 -7.78 5.45
C ASP A 58 1.27 -7.77 6.45
N ILE A 59 0.39 -6.78 6.31
CA ILE A 59 -0.82 -6.59 7.12
C ILE A 59 -2.05 -7.27 6.53
N THR A 60 -1.92 -8.02 5.43
CA THR A 60 -3.04 -8.46 4.58
C THR A 60 -4.15 -9.15 5.39
N ASN A 61 -3.79 -10.12 6.24
CA ASN A 61 -4.77 -10.86 7.04
C ASN A 61 -5.44 -9.97 8.11
N THR A 62 -4.68 -9.10 8.75
CA THR A 62 -5.20 -8.16 9.76
C THR A 62 -6.19 -7.20 9.12
N PHE A 63 -5.80 -6.57 8.01
CA PHE A 63 -6.63 -5.63 7.28
C PHE A 63 -7.92 -6.27 6.76
N VAL A 64 -7.86 -7.49 6.20
CA VAL A 64 -9.06 -8.21 5.74
C VAL A 64 -10.00 -8.53 6.90
N ASN A 65 -9.47 -8.95 8.07
CA ASN A 65 -10.28 -9.22 9.25
C ASN A 65 -10.93 -7.94 9.78
N ASP A 66 -10.18 -6.85 9.89
CA ASP A 66 -10.66 -5.54 10.32
C ASP A 66 -11.77 -5.02 9.40
N PHE A 67 -11.56 -5.15 8.08
CA PHE A 67 -12.54 -4.79 7.07
C PHE A 67 -13.82 -5.61 7.18
N ALA A 68 -13.70 -6.94 7.37
CA ALA A 68 -14.85 -7.83 7.56
C ALA A 68 -15.63 -7.53 8.87
N ASN A 69 -14.95 -7.01 9.88
CA ASN A 69 -15.55 -6.60 11.15
C ASN A 69 -16.13 -5.18 11.11
N GLY A 70 -16.11 -4.51 9.95
CA GLY A 70 -16.69 -3.18 9.77
C GLY A 70 -15.87 -2.05 10.38
N LYS A 71 -14.54 -2.22 10.51
CA LYS A 71 -13.64 -1.16 11.02
C LYS A 71 -13.64 0.09 10.14
N TYR A 72 -13.81 -0.09 8.83
CA TYR A 72 -13.72 1.00 7.85
C TYR A 72 -15.12 1.37 7.35
N GLU A 73 -15.42 2.67 7.36
CA GLU A 73 -16.72 3.16 6.95
C GLU A 73 -16.82 3.28 5.42
N TYR A 74 -18.03 3.03 4.91
CA TYR A 74 -18.34 3.24 3.50
C TYR A 74 -18.69 4.71 3.28
N CYS A 75 -17.74 5.49 2.78
CA CYS A 75 -17.94 6.91 2.50
C CYS A 75 -18.43 7.11 1.06
N ARG A 76 -19.76 7.06 0.84
CA ARG A 76 -20.36 7.72 -0.33
C ARG A 76 -21.15 8.95 0.10
N ASP A 77 -20.47 10.09 0.09
CA ASP A 77 -21.07 11.32 -0.43
C ASP A 77 -20.68 11.43 -1.90
N ILE A 78 -21.38 10.70 -2.77
CA ILE A 78 -21.35 11.02 -4.22
C ILE A 78 -22.53 11.97 -4.45
N GLU A 79 -22.24 13.28 -4.46
CA GLU A 79 -23.10 14.27 -5.12
C GLU A 79 -23.11 14.09 -6.64
#